data_AF-A0A845QKH8-F1
#
_entry.id   AF-A0A845QKH8-F1
#
_cell.length_a   1.000
_cell.length_b   1.000
_cell.length_c   1.000
_cell.angle_alpha   90.00
_cell.angle_beta   90.00
_cell.angle_gamma   90.00
#
_symmetry.space_group_name_H-M   'P 1'
#
loop_
_entity.id
_entity.type
_entity.pdbx_description
1 polymer ?
#
loop_
_entity_poly.entity_id
_entity_poly.type
_entity_poly.pdbx_seq_one_letter_code
_entity_poly.pdbx_strand_id
1 'polypeptide(L)' 'MSKEYYVYCPVCGKMLFRAQDANKIEVQCPKCRQGLIIKYYAGVLQLSEYHAARGENKG' A
#
# COMPACT_ATOMS: atom_id res chain seq x y z
N MET A 1 -21.63 10.16 -2.92
CA MET A 1 -21.23 8.75 -2.71
C MET A 1 -19.77 8.74 -2.36
N SER A 2 -19.41 8.39 -1.11
CA SER A 2 -18.02 8.14 -0.73
C SER A 2 -17.62 6.75 -1.24
N LYS A 3 -16.38 6.61 -1.74
CA LYS A 3 -15.83 5.32 -2.16
C LYS A 3 -14.94 4.78 -1.04
N GLU A 4 -15.08 3.50 -0.73
CA GLU A 4 -14.21 2.81 0.21
C GLU A 4 -13.24 1.90 -0.55
N TYR A 5 -11.96 1.96 -0.17
CA TYR A 5 -10.92 1.15 -0.76
C TYR A 5 -10.36 0.18 0.27
N TYR A 6 -10.30 -1.09 -0.12
CA TYR A 6 -9.68 -2.16 0.63
C TYR A 6 -8.46 -2.64 -0.14
N VAL A 7 -7.31 -2.68 0.54
CA VAL A 7 -6.08 -3.14 -0.08
C VAL A 7 -5.52 -4.32 0.71
N TYR A 8 -5.24 -5.39 -0.02
CA TYR A 8 -4.65 -6.61 0.50
C TYR A 8 -3.25 -6.79 -0.08
N CYS A 9 -2.35 -7.37 0.70
CA CYS A 9 -1.03 -7.75 0.23
C CYS A 9 -1.17 -8.84 -0.85
N PRO A 10 -0.66 -8.63 -2.07
CA PRO A 10 -0.79 -9.60 -3.15
C PRO A 10 0.03 -10.88 -2.90
N VAL A 11 0.96 -10.85 -1.95
CA VAL A 11 1.85 -11.98 -1.62
C VAL A 11 1.24 -12.91 -0.56
N CYS A 12 0.66 -12.36 0.52
CA CYS A 12 0.19 -13.16 1.65
C CYS A 12 -1.30 -12.98 1.99
N GLY A 13 -2.04 -12.17 1.23
CA GLY A 13 -3.46 -11.92 1.46
C GLY A 13 -3.77 -11.08 2.71
N LYS A 14 -2.77 -10.59 3.46
CA LYS A 14 -3.01 -9.75 4.64
C LYS A 14 -3.60 -8.40 4.24
N MET A 15 -4.68 -7.98 4.88
CA MET A 15 -5.24 -6.64 4.72
C MET A 15 -4.24 -5.59 5.21
N LEU A 16 -3.99 -4.56 4.39
CA LEU A 16 -3.00 -3.52 4.66
C LEU A 16 -3.64 -2.26 5.23
N PHE A 17 -4.72 -1.78 4.62
CA PHE A 17 -5.52 -0.67 5.15
C PHE A 17 -6.92 -0.61 4.51
N ARG A 18 -7.77 0.23 5.13
CA ARG A 18 -9.05 0.71 4.60
C ARG A 18 -9.00 2.23 4.54
N ALA A 19 -9.39 2.83 3.41
CA ALA A 19 -9.40 4.29 3.26
C ALA A 19 -10.71 4.79 2.62
N GLN A 20 -11.14 5.97 3.05
CA GLN A 20 -12.23 6.73 2.48
C GLN A 20 -11.61 8.04 1.99
N ASP A 21 -11.58 8.25 0.67
CA ASP A 21 -10.90 9.37 -0.02
C ASP A 21 -9.41 9.54 0.28
N ALA A 22 -8.55 8.89 -0.52
CA ALA A 22 -7.10 9.04 -0.41
C ALA A 22 -6.44 9.28 -1.77
N ASN A 23 -5.64 10.34 -1.88
CA ASN A 23 -4.91 10.68 -3.12
C ASN A 23 -3.66 9.81 -3.32
N LYS A 24 -2.95 9.47 -2.24
CA LYS A 24 -1.77 8.61 -2.25
C LYS A 24 -1.62 7.91 -0.89
N ILE A 25 -1.39 6.60 -0.90
CA ILE A 25 -1.10 5.81 0.29
C ILE A 25 0.17 4.99 0.05
N GLU A 26 1.09 5.07 0.99
CA GLU A 26 2.28 4.22 1.04
C GLU A 26 2.13 3.27 2.23
N VAL A 27 2.17 1.97 1.97
CA VAL A 27 2.02 0.96 3.00
C VAL A 27 2.99 -0.20 2.77
N GLN A 28 3.61 -0.67 3.85
CA GLN A 28 4.45 -1.86 3.82
C GLN A 28 3.71 -3.02 4.46
N CYS A 29 3.70 -4.18 3.80
CA CYS A 29 3.14 -5.38 4.40
C CYS A 29 4.00 -5.81 5.60
N PRO A 30 3.46 -5.92 6.81
CA PRO A 30 4.26 -6.31 7.98
C PRO A 30 4.73 -7.77 7.93
N LYS A 31 4.08 -8.62 7.12
CA LYS A 31 4.44 -10.04 6.97
C LYS A 31 5.49 -10.25 5.88
N CYS A 32 5.26 -9.68 4.69
CA CYS A 32 6.13 -9.89 3.52
C CYS A 32 7.23 -8.83 3.43
N ARG A 33 7.11 -7.71 4.15
CA ARG A 33 7.95 -6.51 4.04
C ARG A 33 7.97 -5.88 2.64
N GLN A 34 7.09 -6.32 1.73
CA GLN A 34 6.90 -5.69 0.42
C GLN A 34 6.21 -4.33 0.60
N GLY A 35 6.78 -3.30 -0.01
CA GLY A 35 6.21 -1.97 -0.07
C GLY A 35 5.22 -1.85 -1.23
N LEU A 36 4.08 -1.22 -0.98
CA LEU A 36 3.08 -0.88 -2.00
C LEU A 36 2.77 0.61 -1.96
N ILE A 37 2.75 1.22 -3.15
CA ILE A 37 2.27 2.58 -3.38
C ILE A 37 0.93 2.47 -4.10
N ILE A 38 -0.10 3.07 -3.54
CA ILE A 38 -1.42 3.19 -4.16
C ILE A 38 -1.70 4.65 -4.45
N LYS A 39 -2.04 4.94 -5.71
CA LYS A 39 -2.47 6.26 -6.16
C LYS A 39 -3.90 6.16 -6.68
N TYR A 40 -4.76 7.07 -6.25
CA TYR A 40 -6.09 7.22 -6.80
C TYR A 40 -6.22 8.62 -7.39
N TYR A 41 -6.42 8.70 -8.70
CA TYR A 41 -6.53 9.96 -9.42
C TYR A 41 -7.50 9.82 -10.58
N ALA A 42 -8.41 10.79 -10.73
CA ALA A 42 -9.39 10.84 -11.83
C ALA A 42 -10.18 9.53 -12.04
N GLY A 43 -10.51 8.80 -10.98
CA GLY A 43 -11.24 7.53 -11.06
C GLY A 43 -10.39 6.31 -11.38
N VAL A 44 -9.07 6.48 -11.54
CA VAL A 44 -8.12 5.40 -11.80
C VAL A 44 -7.40 5.03 -10.50
N LEU A 45 -7.35 3.74 -10.19
CA LEU A 45 -6.54 3.17 -9.11
C LEU A 45 -5.27 2.57 -9.72
N GLN A 46 -4.11 3.06 -9.29
CA GLN A 46 -2.81 2.51 -9.67
C GLN A 46 -2.12 1.90 -8.45
N LEU A 47 -1.76 0.62 -8.54
CA LEU A 47 -0.85 -0.05 -7.62
C LEU A 47 0.55 -0.09 -8.22
N SER A 48 1.57 0.13 -7.40
CA SER A 48 2.97 -0.08 -7.77
C SER A 48 3.72 -0.68 -6.59
N GLU A 49 4.54 -1.67 -6.87
CA GLU A 49 5.43 -2.25 -5.89
C GLU A 49 6.67 -1.37 -5.71
N TYR A 50 7.19 -1.31 -4.49
CA TYR A 50 8.52 -0.77 -4.25
C TYR A 50 9.26 -1.63 -3.23
N HIS A 51 10.56 -1.74 -3.44
CA HIS A 51 11.46 -2.28 -2.44
C HIS A 51 11.89 -1.11 -1.56
N ALA A 52 11.33 -1.03 -0.34
CA ALA A 52 11.87 -0.14 0.66
C ALA A 52 13.34 -0.53 0.89
N ALA A 53 14.28 0.40 0.64
CA ALA A 53 15.68 0.19 0.96
C ALA A 53 15.76 -0.28 2.42
N ARG A 54 16.39 -1.43 2.66
CA ARG A 54 16.61 -1.94 4.01
C ARG A 54 17.41 -0.88 4.75
N GLY A 55 16.78 -0.20 5.71
CA GLY A 55 17.52 0.51 6.74
C GLY A 55 18.31 -0.54 7.52
N GLU A 56 19.60 -0.66 7.20
CA GLU A 56 20.57 -1.30 8.09
C GLU A 56 20.69 -0.39 9.32
N ASN A 57 19.90 -0.66 10.36
CA ASN A 57 20.27 -0.22 11.70
C ASN A 57 21.54 -0.98 12.09
N LYS A 58 22.69 -0.38 11.81
CA LYS A 58 23.96 -0.75 12.43
C LYS A 58 23.99 -0.14 13.83
N GLY A 59 24.01 -1.01 14.85
CA GLY A 59 24.59 -0.76 16.16
C GLY A 59 23.77 0.09 17.11
#